data_AF-A0A7X7WYU8-F1
#
_entry.id   AF-A0A7X7WYU8-F1
#
_cell.length_a   1.000
_cell.length_b   1.000
_cell.length_c   1.000
_cell.angle_alpha   90.00
_cell.angle_beta   90.00
_cell.angle_gamma   90.00
#
_symmetry.space_group_name_H-M   'P 1'
#
loop_
_entity.id
_entity.type
_entity.pdbx_description
1 polymer ?
#
loop_
_entity_poly.entity_id
_entity_poly.type
_entity_poly.pdbx_seq_one_letter_code
_entity_poly.pdbx_strand_id
1 'polypeptide(L)'
;MENYYFENQANDSEKRKHVRILNSSKYLSAFLDEGEAFYVGLLYEDYIDSPYLDKYGLPKDFVDDATFTPKARKTVSKNNVNGKFVRKQPEEKVTNTKHIEYTTKDGTHVSYYRDFHIYAKALLHKYNMQFTFKTNIHGQKIVVSSTPLVYINDIENNMKNTHVINLFCEIFNDFEVFTANLEPAIHFNKRFDMELLPKGTLNEAKNFDEVVRISSHYVKDNQEQRAFQKRLQILKEYEPDIRGKGPNNFFGYIAFGFSNLDLILLETMYSENATYVFKLSDYETKIIRDKQSVLREKLMIERFYHDANWETRIRRFLNKRIKSCEANITHV
;
A
#
# COMPACT_ATOMS: atom_id res chain seq x y z
N MET A 1 -3.69 7.02 51.16
CA MET A 1 -4.04 8.26 50.43
C MET A 1 -2.80 8.71 49.67
N GLU A 2 -2.31 7.86 48.76
CA GLU A 2 -2.65 7.83 47.32
C GLU A 2 -2.15 9.06 46.57
N ASN A 3 -0.90 8.93 46.11
CA ASN A 3 -0.27 9.75 45.08
C ASN A 3 -0.86 9.35 43.72
N TYR A 4 -1.70 10.20 43.13
CA TYR A 4 -2.23 10.03 41.79
C TYR A 4 -1.84 11.22 40.91
N TYR A 5 -0.59 11.33 40.52
CA TYR A 5 -0.16 12.25 39.43
C TYR A 5 1.12 11.77 38.74
N PHE A 6 1.23 10.49 38.39
CA PHE A 6 2.22 10.01 37.42
C PHE A 6 1.73 8.71 36.80
N GLU A 7 0.78 8.79 35.86
CA GLU A 7 0.56 7.71 34.90
C GLU A 7 -0.25 8.25 33.71
N ASN A 8 0.25 8.00 32.50
CA ASN A 8 -0.26 8.35 31.16
C ASN A 8 0.58 9.36 30.34
N GLN A 9 1.91 9.23 30.38
CA GLN A 9 2.79 9.71 29.30
C GLN A 9 3.68 8.60 28.73
N ALA A 10 3.14 7.40 28.58
CA ALA A 10 3.77 6.35 27.79
C ALA A 10 2.71 5.73 26.87
N ASN A 11 2.93 5.87 25.56
CA ASN A 11 2.21 5.27 24.42
C ASN A 11 1.51 6.24 23.44
N ASP A 12 2.03 7.45 23.23
CA ASP A 12 1.78 8.16 21.95
C ASP A 12 2.92 7.84 20.96
N SER A 13 2.76 6.67 20.34
CA SER A 13 2.99 6.37 18.93
C SER A 13 4.27 6.87 18.24
N GLU A 14 5.04 5.92 17.69
CA GLU A 14 5.67 6.11 16.37
C GLU A 14 4.53 6.47 15.39
N LYS A 15 4.25 7.77 15.23
CA LYS A 15 3.23 8.25 14.28
C LYS A 15 3.69 7.90 12.87
N ARG A 16 3.24 6.75 12.36
CA ARG A 16 3.32 6.41 10.94
C ARG A 16 2.74 7.58 10.16
N LYS A 17 3.58 8.24 9.36
CA LYS A 17 3.20 9.39 8.56
C LYS A 17 2.14 8.93 7.57
N HIS A 18 0.94 9.54 7.62
CA HIS A 18 -0.11 9.24 6.66
C HIS A 18 0.39 9.48 5.23
N VAL A 19 0.36 8.43 4.42
CA VAL A 19 0.71 8.52 3.01
C VAL A 19 -0.42 9.26 2.30
N ARG A 20 -0.10 10.32 1.56
CA ARG A 20 -1.07 11.05 0.74
C ARG A 20 -0.57 11.07 -0.68
N ILE A 21 -1.40 10.63 -1.61
CA ILE A 21 -1.09 10.72 -3.04
C ILE A 21 -1.60 12.04 -3.60
N LEU A 22 -0.80 12.65 -4.47
CA LEU A 22 -1.15 13.89 -5.15
C LEU A 22 -1.88 13.65 -6.47
N ASN A 23 -1.54 12.55 -7.15
CA ASN A 23 -2.11 12.17 -8.44
C ASN A 23 -2.19 10.64 -8.51
N SER A 24 -3.40 10.11 -8.70
CA SER A 24 -3.66 8.68 -8.86
C SER A 24 -3.18 8.12 -10.19
N SER A 25 -3.14 8.88 -11.29
CA SER A 25 -2.85 8.33 -12.62
C SER A 25 -1.50 7.65 -12.69
N LYS A 26 -0.47 8.23 -12.06
CA LYS A 26 0.88 7.63 -11.98
C LYS A 26 0.89 6.26 -11.28
N TYR A 27 0.01 6.06 -10.30
CA TYR A 27 -0.08 4.80 -9.57
C TYR A 27 -0.97 3.80 -10.31
N LEU A 28 -2.13 4.25 -10.79
CA LEU A 28 -3.10 3.40 -11.47
C LEU A 28 -2.63 2.92 -12.84
N SER A 29 -1.84 3.72 -13.56
CA SER A 29 -1.23 3.32 -14.84
C SER A 29 -0.29 2.11 -14.72
N ALA A 30 0.14 1.78 -13.50
CA ALA A 30 0.94 0.59 -13.24
C ALA A 30 0.09 -0.67 -13.09
N PHE A 31 -1.22 -0.52 -12.86
CA PHE A 31 -2.13 -1.58 -12.45
C PHE A 31 -3.27 -1.83 -13.42
N LEU A 32 -3.64 -0.83 -14.21
CA LEU A 32 -4.85 -0.81 -15.02
C LEU A 32 -4.59 -0.21 -16.39
N ASP A 33 -5.26 -0.75 -17.39
CA ASP A 33 -5.32 -0.18 -18.73
C ASP A 33 -6.40 0.93 -18.81
N GLU A 34 -6.20 1.89 -19.71
CA GLU A 34 -7.13 3.01 -19.89
C GLU A 34 -8.55 2.50 -20.21
N GLY A 35 -9.54 2.95 -19.44
CA GLY A 35 -10.94 2.54 -19.53
C GLY A 35 -11.35 1.40 -18.58
N GLU A 36 -10.40 0.78 -17.87
CA GLU A 36 -10.73 -0.31 -16.95
C GLU A 36 -11.46 0.18 -15.69
N ALA A 37 -12.44 -0.62 -15.26
CA ALA A 37 -13.16 -0.42 -14.00
C ALA A 37 -12.45 -1.14 -12.85
N PHE A 38 -12.37 -0.47 -11.71
CA PHE A 38 -11.66 -0.96 -10.53
C PHE A 38 -12.31 -0.51 -9.23
N TYR A 39 -11.94 -1.13 -8.12
CA TYR A 39 -12.29 -0.70 -6.78
C TYR A 39 -11.03 -0.37 -5.99
N VAL A 40 -11.16 0.55 -5.04
CA VAL A 40 -10.13 0.74 -4.01
C VAL A 40 -10.61 0.06 -2.75
N GLY A 41 -9.78 -0.74 -2.12
CA GLY A 41 -10.20 -1.51 -0.96
C GLY A 41 -9.06 -1.99 -0.09
N LEU A 42 -9.40 -2.89 0.82
CA LEU A 42 -8.49 -3.66 1.66
C LEU A 42 -9.10 -5.03 1.91
N LEU A 43 -8.26 -5.96 2.33
CA LEU A 43 -8.74 -7.21 2.92
C LEU A 43 -9.35 -6.92 4.29
N TYR A 44 -10.35 -7.70 4.66
CA TYR A 44 -11.08 -7.46 5.91
C TYR A 44 -10.19 -7.64 7.14
N GLU A 45 -9.17 -8.50 7.08
CA GLU A 45 -8.19 -8.67 8.16
C GLU A 45 -7.38 -7.38 8.40
N ASP A 46 -6.94 -6.70 7.35
CA ASP A 46 -6.20 -5.44 7.49
C ASP A 46 -7.13 -4.28 7.90
N TYR A 47 -8.39 -4.34 7.48
CA TYR A 47 -9.43 -3.42 7.92
C TYR A 47 -9.70 -3.54 9.41
N ILE A 48 -9.91 -4.76 9.94
CA ILE A 48 -10.29 -4.98 11.34
C ILE A 48 -9.16 -4.63 12.30
N ASP A 49 -7.90 -4.80 11.85
CA ASP A 49 -6.69 -4.44 12.59
C ASP A 49 -6.48 -2.90 12.71
N SER A 50 -7.25 -2.09 11.98
CA SER A 50 -7.11 -0.64 12.01
C SER A 50 -7.48 -0.06 13.38
N PRO A 51 -6.59 0.74 14.02
CA PRO A 51 -6.90 1.39 15.30
C PRO A 51 -7.91 2.53 15.17
N TYR A 52 -8.36 2.84 13.95
CA TYR A 52 -9.19 4.02 13.67
C TYR A 52 -10.66 3.71 13.36
N LEU A 53 -11.10 2.45 13.44
CA LEU A 53 -12.50 2.07 13.14
C LEU A 53 -13.52 2.88 13.95
N ASP A 54 -13.36 2.92 15.28
CA ASP A 54 -14.29 3.61 16.18
C ASP A 54 -14.28 5.14 15.93
N LYS A 55 -13.10 5.70 15.63
CA LYS A 55 -12.94 7.13 15.31
C LYS A 55 -13.75 7.52 14.08
N TYR A 56 -13.74 6.68 13.04
CA TYR A 56 -14.47 6.90 11.79
C TYR A 56 -15.88 6.30 11.80
N GLY A 57 -16.28 5.63 12.89
CA GLY A 57 -17.61 5.03 13.04
C GLY A 57 -17.85 3.87 12.07
N LEU A 58 -16.83 3.05 11.85
CA LEU A 58 -16.87 1.94 10.90
C LEU A 58 -17.28 0.63 11.60
N PRO A 59 -18.11 -0.22 10.97
CA PRO A 59 -18.60 -1.46 11.58
C PRO A 59 -17.48 -2.47 11.76
N LYS A 60 -17.52 -3.21 12.87
CA LYS A 60 -16.55 -4.29 13.14
C LYS A 60 -17.05 -5.61 12.60
N ASP A 61 -18.35 -5.90 12.65
CA ASP A 61 -18.90 -7.16 12.17
C ASP A 61 -18.96 -7.21 10.64
N PHE A 62 -18.44 -8.30 10.06
CA PHE A 62 -18.55 -8.54 8.63
C PHE A 62 -19.95 -9.03 8.29
N VAL A 63 -20.69 -8.20 7.56
CA VAL A 63 -21.97 -8.55 6.94
C VAL A 63 -21.80 -8.31 5.45
N ASP A 64 -21.90 -9.36 4.64
CA ASP A 64 -21.72 -9.26 3.19
C ASP A 64 -22.72 -8.26 2.61
N ASP A 65 -22.27 -7.46 1.63
CA ASP A 65 -23.00 -6.35 1.02
C ASP A 65 -23.38 -5.17 1.93
N ALA A 66 -23.01 -5.20 3.22
CA ALA A 66 -23.24 -4.06 4.10
C ALA A 66 -22.41 -2.86 3.64
N THR A 67 -23.11 -1.73 3.46
CA THR A 67 -22.52 -0.47 2.99
C THR A 67 -22.58 0.59 4.08
N PHE A 68 -21.49 1.33 4.26
CA PHE A 68 -21.35 2.32 5.33
C PHE A 68 -20.48 3.51 4.90
N THR A 69 -20.79 4.69 5.45
CA THR A 69 -20.06 5.92 5.14
C THR A 69 -19.11 6.31 6.28
N PRO A 70 -17.81 6.53 6.02
CA PRO A 70 -16.88 6.99 7.05
C PRO A 70 -17.25 8.39 7.58
N LYS A 71 -17.19 8.57 8.89
CA LYS A 71 -17.46 9.87 9.54
C LYS A 71 -16.43 10.94 9.14
N ALA A 72 -16.90 12.18 9.02
CA ALA A 72 -16.09 13.35 8.70
C ALA A 72 -15.14 13.74 9.86
N ARG A 73 -13.90 13.25 9.85
CA ARG A 73 -12.93 13.49 10.94
C ARG A 73 -11.76 14.38 10.54
N LYS A 74 -11.06 14.01 9.48
CA LYS A 74 -9.90 14.73 8.94
C LYS A 74 -10.24 15.30 7.56
N THR A 75 -9.27 15.94 6.90
CA THR A 75 -9.51 16.74 5.70
C THR A 75 -10.18 15.95 4.58
N VAL A 76 -9.74 14.72 4.28
CA VAL A 76 -10.26 13.93 3.17
C VAL A 76 -11.66 13.40 3.50
N SER A 77 -11.87 12.83 4.68
CA SER A 77 -13.20 12.39 5.13
C SER A 77 -14.19 13.55 5.29
N LYS A 78 -13.76 14.73 5.75
CA LYS A 78 -14.59 15.95 5.75
C LYS A 78 -14.97 16.36 4.34
N ASN A 79 -14.04 16.38 3.40
CA ASN A 79 -14.34 16.69 2.00
C ASN A 79 -15.25 15.64 1.36
N ASN A 80 -15.18 14.38 1.79
CA ASN A 80 -16.02 13.29 1.30
C ASN A 80 -17.50 13.55 1.61
N VAL A 81 -17.80 13.93 2.87
CA VAL A 81 -19.18 14.10 3.39
C VAL A 81 -19.70 15.53 3.22
N ASN A 82 -18.86 16.53 3.47
CA ASN A 82 -19.28 17.94 3.45
C ASN A 82 -19.05 18.59 2.08
N GLY A 83 -18.21 17.98 1.24
CA GLY A 83 -17.74 18.56 -0.01
C GLY A 83 -16.46 19.39 0.16
N LYS A 84 -15.66 19.42 -0.91
CA LYS A 84 -14.49 20.31 -1.02
C LYS A 84 -14.92 21.61 -1.68
N PHE A 85 -14.70 22.72 -0.99
CA PHE A 85 -15.01 24.06 -1.50
C PHE A 85 -13.73 24.79 -1.91
N VAL A 86 -13.77 25.44 -3.08
CA VAL A 86 -12.68 26.29 -3.60
C VAL A 86 -13.20 27.70 -3.83
N ARG A 87 -12.30 28.67 -4.01
CA ARG A 87 -12.71 30.02 -4.39
C ARG A 87 -13.42 29.98 -5.74
N LYS A 88 -14.56 30.68 -5.84
CA LYS A 88 -15.28 30.83 -7.09
C LYS A 88 -14.39 31.55 -8.11
N GLN A 89 -14.47 31.14 -9.38
CA GLN A 89 -13.79 31.79 -10.50
C GLN A 89 -14.84 32.30 -11.49
N PRO A 90 -14.79 33.58 -11.92
CA PRO A 90 -13.89 34.63 -11.44
C PRO A 90 -14.06 34.92 -9.95
N GLU A 91 -13.03 35.47 -9.30
CA GLU A 91 -13.05 35.75 -7.87
C GLU A 91 -14.16 36.75 -7.52
N GLU A 92 -15.03 36.34 -6.60
CA GLU A 92 -16.13 37.14 -6.07
C GLU A 92 -15.98 37.22 -4.54
N LYS A 93 -16.30 38.37 -3.93
CA LYS A 93 -16.32 38.52 -2.47
C LYS A 93 -17.75 38.71 -2.00
N VAL A 94 -18.11 38.02 -0.93
CA VAL A 94 -19.40 38.13 -0.25
C VAL A 94 -19.20 38.74 1.14
N THR A 95 -20.17 39.55 1.55
CA THR A 95 -20.18 40.14 2.88
C THR A 95 -20.73 39.13 3.89
N ASN A 96 -19.94 38.84 4.92
CA ASN A 96 -20.32 38.00 6.04
C ASN A 96 -20.31 38.86 7.31
N THR A 97 -21.48 39.18 7.82
CA THR A 97 -21.65 39.93 9.07
C THR A 97 -21.54 38.98 10.25
N LYS A 98 -20.65 39.28 11.20
CA LYS A 98 -20.52 38.54 12.45
C LYS A 98 -20.77 39.45 13.64
N HIS A 99 -21.46 38.92 14.63
CA HIS A 99 -21.53 39.51 15.95
C HIS A 99 -20.22 39.21 16.69
N ILE A 100 -19.56 40.26 17.18
CA ILE A 100 -18.33 40.18 17.93
C ILE A 100 -18.63 40.69 19.33
N GLU A 101 -18.32 39.85 20.32
CA GLU A 101 -18.53 40.14 21.73
C GLU A 101 -17.28 39.75 22.51
N TYR A 102 -16.73 40.68 23.28
CA TYR A 102 -15.61 40.43 24.18
C TYR A 102 -15.56 41.44 25.32
N THR A 103 -14.81 41.12 26.38
CA THR A 103 -14.56 42.02 27.50
C THR A 103 -13.10 42.49 27.46
N THR A 104 -12.86 43.80 27.57
CA THR A 104 -11.51 44.37 27.61
C THR A 104 -10.84 44.07 28.95
N LYS A 105 -9.52 44.27 29.04
CA LYS A 105 -8.78 44.09 30.31
C LYS A 105 -9.28 45.00 31.43
N ASP A 106 -9.87 46.14 31.06
CA ASP A 106 -10.41 47.12 32.00
C ASP A 106 -11.87 46.81 32.42
N GLY A 107 -12.41 45.66 32.00
CA GLY A 107 -13.75 45.20 32.36
C GLY A 107 -14.88 45.72 31.47
N THR A 108 -14.58 46.54 30.46
CA THR A 108 -15.59 47.06 29.54
C THR A 108 -16.08 45.97 28.59
N HIS A 109 -17.39 45.76 28.56
CA HIS A 109 -18.04 44.86 27.61
C HIS A 109 -18.23 45.56 26.25
N VAL A 110 -17.75 44.92 25.18
CA VAL A 110 -17.82 45.42 23.81
C VAL A 110 -18.62 44.44 22.97
N SER A 111 -19.66 44.94 22.31
CA SER A 111 -20.60 44.14 21.51
C SER A 111 -20.98 44.93 20.24
N TYR A 112 -20.65 44.39 19.06
CA TYR A 112 -20.96 45.04 17.79
C TYR A 112 -21.01 44.04 16.63
N TYR A 113 -21.66 44.45 15.54
CA TYR A 113 -21.63 43.72 14.28
C TYR A 113 -20.47 44.22 13.41
N ARG A 114 -19.76 43.28 12.78
CA ARG A 114 -18.69 43.58 11.83
C ARG A 114 -18.87 42.81 10.54
N ASP A 115 -18.74 43.53 9.44
CA ASP A 115 -18.76 42.97 8.09
C ASP A 115 -17.36 42.50 7.67
N PHE A 116 -17.29 41.25 7.23
CA PHE A 116 -16.10 40.65 6.63
C PHE A 116 -16.35 40.36 5.15
N HIS A 117 -15.50 40.91 4.27
CA HIS A 117 -15.56 40.63 2.84
C HIS A 117 -14.69 39.40 2.54
N ILE A 118 -15.33 38.23 2.48
CA ILE A 118 -14.66 36.94 2.28
C ILE A 118 -14.88 36.45 0.85
N TYR A 119 -13.92 35.71 0.31
CA TYR A 119 -14.07 35.11 -1.01
C TYR A 119 -15.25 34.12 -1.04
N ALA A 120 -16.14 34.31 -2.02
CA ALA A 120 -17.18 33.36 -2.36
C ALA A 120 -16.55 32.01 -2.68
N LYS A 121 -17.15 30.95 -2.14
CA LYS A 121 -16.68 29.59 -2.37
C LYS A 121 -17.68 28.84 -3.24
N ALA A 122 -17.18 28.12 -4.23
CA ALA A 122 -17.94 27.17 -5.03
C ALA A 122 -17.61 25.74 -4.59
N LEU A 123 -18.59 24.84 -4.66
CA LEU A 123 -18.36 23.42 -4.44
C LEU A 123 -17.52 22.88 -5.61
N LEU A 124 -16.32 22.38 -5.31
CA LEU A 124 -15.47 21.73 -6.31
C LEU A 124 -15.93 20.29 -6.56
N HIS A 125 -16.10 19.52 -5.48
CA HIS A 125 -16.61 18.15 -5.57
C HIS A 125 -17.17 17.67 -4.22
N LYS A 126 -18.10 16.73 -4.26
CA LYS A 126 -18.61 16.00 -3.09
C LYS A 126 -18.97 14.58 -3.52
N TYR A 127 -18.11 13.62 -3.20
CA TYR A 127 -18.24 12.26 -3.71
C TYR A 127 -19.10 11.36 -2.83
N ASN A 128 -19.27 11.67 -1.53
CA ASN A 128 -19.99 10.82 -0.57
C ASN A 128 -19.60 9.33 -0.69
N MET A 129 -18.32 9.04 -0.91
CA MET A 129 -17.87 7.68 -1.13
C MET A 129 -18.15 6.84 0.11
N GLN A 130 -18.81 5.71 -0.08
CA GLN A 130 -19.10 4.72 0.95
C GLN A 130 -18.17 3.52 0.76
N PHE A 131 -18.08 2.68 1.78
CA PHE A 131 -17.41 1.40 1.71
C PHE A 131 -18.44 0.28 1.79
N THR A 132 -18.16 -0.83 1.14
CA THR A 132 -19.02 -2.02 1.12
C THR A 132 -18.19 -3.23 1.46
N PHE A 133 -18.69 -4.07 2.36
CA PHE A 133 -18.13 -5.40 2.58
C PHE A 133 -18.55 -6.33 1.45
N LYS A 134 -17.59 -7.10 0.94
CA LYS A 134 -17.81 -8.07 -0.12
C LYS A 134 -17.01 -9.33 0.18
N THR A 135 -17.49 -10.44 -0.34
CA THR A 135 -16.73 -11.68 -0.46
C THR A 135 -16.35 -11.86 -1.92
N ASN A 136 -15.06 -12.00 -2.22
CA ASN A 136 -14.61 -12.21 -3.59
C ASN A 136 -14.87 -13.65 -4.06
N ILE A 137 -14.59 -13.93 -5.34
CA ILE A 137 -14.81 -15.26 -5.94
C ILE A 137 -13.97 -16.38 -5.27
N HIS A 138 -12.89 -16.01 -4.58
CA HIS A 138 -12.01 -16.92 -3.85
C HIS A 138 -12.44 -17.12 -2.38
N GLY A 139 -13.59 -16.56 -1.97
CA GLY A 139 -14.11 -16.65 -0.61
C GLY A 139 -13.45 -15.71 0.41
N GLN A 140 -12.62 -14.77 -0.05
CA GLN A 140 -11.93 -13.81 0.82
C GLN A 140 -12.85 -12.63 1.12
N LYS A 141 -12.83 -12.19 2.38
CA LYS A 141 -13.57 -11.03 2.86
C LYS A 141 -12.77 -9.77 2.58
N ILE A 142 -13.41 -8.79 1.96
CA ILE A 142 -12.80 -7.51 1.58
C ILE A 142 -13.72 -6.34 1.94
N VAL A 143 -13.13 -5.16 2.09
CA VAL A 143 -13.82 -3.87 2.17
C VAL A 143 -13.39 -3.02 0.97
N VAL A 144 -14.34 -2.59 0.16
CA VAL A 144 -14.06 -1.85 -1.08
C VAL A 144 -14.88 -0.57 -1.15
N SER A 145 -14.52 0.35 -2.04
CA SER A 145 -15.39 1.46 -2.43
C SER A 145 -16.75 0.91 -2.89
N SER A 146 -17.84 1.52 -2.47
CA SER A 146 -19.19 0.98 -2.73
C SER A 146 -19.58 0.97 -4.21
N THR A 147 -18.91 1.81 -5.01
CA THR A 147 -19.09 1.87 -6.46
C THR A 147 -17.74 1.66 -7.15
N PRO A 148 -17.72 1.02 -8.34
CA PRO A 148 -16.50 0.96 -9.13
C PRO A 148 -16.07 2.37 -9.57
N LEU A 149 -14.78 2.55 -9.60
CA LEU A 149 -14.06 3.65 -10.23
C LEU A 149 -13.65 3.23 -11.64
N VAL A 150 -13.30 4.21 -12.47
CA VAL A 150 -12.79 3.94 -13.82
C VAL A 150 -11.45 4.63 -13.97
N TYR A 151 -10.48 3.94 -14.54
CA TYR A 151 -9.19 4.51 -14.84
C TYR A 151 -9.24 5.19 -16.21
N ILE A 152 -9.55 6.49 -16.20
CA ILE A 152 -9.43 7.37 -17.36
C ILE A 152 -8.55 8.54 -16.93
N ASN A 153 -7.53 8.87 -17.73
CA ASN A 153 -6.55 9.89 -17.41
C ASN A 153 -7.05 11.30 -17.77
N ASP A 154 -8.22 11.67 -17.25
CA ASP A 154 -8.80 13.02 -17.32
C ASP A 154 -8.86 13.67 -15.93
N ILE A 155 -9.21 14.96 -15.89
CA ILE A 155 -9.21 15.74 -14.64
C ILE A 155 -10.24 15.22 -13.65
N GLU A 156 -11.45 14.87 -14.10
CA GLU A 156 -12.56 14.49 -13.23
C GLU A 156 -12.33 13.11 -12.60
N ASN A 157 -11.99 12.11 -13.43
CA ASN A 157 -11.70 10.76 -12.94
C ASN A 157 -10.46 10.73 -12.06
N ASN A 158 -9.38 11.44 -12.44
CA ASN A 158 -8.19 11.53 -11.58
C ASN A 158 -8.49 12.19 -10.24
N MET A 159 -9.33 13.22 -10.20
CA MET A 159 -9.73 13.85 -8.93
C MET A 159 -10.55 12.90 -8.06
N LYS A 160 -11.50 12.16 -8.65
CA LYS A 160 -12.32 11.18 -7.93
C LYS A 160 -11.47 10.04 -7.39
N ASN A 161 -10.65 9.43 -8.25
CA ASN A 161 -9.77 8.31 -7.91
C ASN A 161 -8.77 8.72 -6.81
N THR A 162 -8.12 9.88 -6.97
CA THR A 162 -7.21 10.43 -5.96
C THR A 162 -7.91 10.69 -4.63
N HIS A 163 -9.16 11.17 -4.64
CA HIS A 163 -9.91 11.39 -3.40
C HIS A 163 -10.23 10.08 -2.69
N VAL A 164 -10.70 9.06 -3.42
CA VAL A 164 -11.05 7.76 -2.83
C VAL A 164 -9.83 7.07 -2.27
N ILE A 165 -8.71 7.01 -3.01
CA ILE A 165 -7.45 6.44 -2.50
C ILE A 165 -7.00 7.17 -1.23
N ASN A 166 -7.01 8.50 -1.23
CA ASN A 166 -6.63 9.26 -0.04
C ASN A 166 -7.60 9.08 1.13
N LEU A 167 -8.85 8.68 0.89
CA LEU A 167 -9.79 8.35 1.95
C LEU A 167 -9.36 7.06 2.66
N PHE A 168 -8.96 6.04 1.90
CA PHE A 168 -8.36 4.81 2.45
C PHE A 168 -7.05 5.11 3.18
N CYS A 169 -6.12 5.88 2.59
CA CYS A 169 -4.87 6.23 3.26
C CYS A 169 -5.06 7.06 4.54
N GLU A 170 -6.08 7.93 4.60
CA GLU A 170 -6.37 8.72 5.78
C GLU A 170 -6.89 7.87 6.95
N ILE A 171 -7.67 6.83 6.64
CA ILE A 171 -8.34 5.96 7.63
C ILE A 171 -7.45 4.78 8.01
N PHE A 172 -6.87 4.08 7.04
CA PHE A 172 -6.17 2.82 7.22
C PHE A 172 -4.65 2.93 7.00
N ASN A 173 -4.19 4.03 6.39
CA ASN A 173 -2.80 4.20 5.94
C ASN A 173 -2.33 3.12 4.95
N ASP A 174 -3.29 2.48 4.28
CA ASP A 174 -3.05 1.47 3.26
C ASP A 174 -4.25 1.43 2.30
N PHE A 175 -4.03 0.88 1.12
CA PHE A 175 -5.08 0.58 0.13
C PHE A 175 -4.58 -0.43 -0.90
N GLU A 176 -5.53 -1.13 -1.51
CA GLU A 176 -5.35 -2.03 -2.63
C GLU A 176 -6.28 -1.62 -3.78
N VAL A 177 -5.90 -2.04 -4.98
CA VAL A 177 -6.70 -1.86 -6.20
C VAL A 177 -7.26 -3.23 -6.57
N PHE A 178 -8.57 -3.33 -6.71
CA PHE A 178 -9.25 -4.54 -7.18
C PHE A 178 -9.82 -4.29 -8.58
N THR A 179 -9.80 -5.30 -9.45
CA THR A 179 -10.47 -5.29 -10.75
C THR A 179 -11.99 -5.24 -10.59
N ALA A 180 -12.70 -5.08 -11.69
CA ALA A 180 -14.17 -5.17 -11.72
C ALA A 180 -14.73 -6.47 -11.09
N ASN A 181 -13.95 -7.56 -11.13
CA ASN A 181 -14.32 -8.87 -10.57
C ASN A 181 -13.99 -9.02 -9.08
N LEU A 182 -13.55 -7.95 -8.41
CA LEU A 182 -13.09 -7.94 -7.02
C LEU A 182 -11.86 -8.84 -6.78
N GLU A 183 -11.06 -9.05 -7.83
CA GLU A 183 -9.75 -9.66 -7.73
C GLU A 183 -8.68 -8.56 -7.62
N PRO A 184 -7.59 -8.73 -6.88
CA PRO A 184 -6.54 -7.72 -6.82
C PRO A 184 -5.96 -7.43 -8.23
N ALA A 185 -5.92 -6.16 -8.62
CA ALA A 185 -5.56 -5.73 -9.98
C ALA A 185 -4.09 -6.04 -10.32
N ILE A 186 -3.16 -5.82 -9.39
CA ILE A 186 -1.82 -6.40 -9.41
C ILE A 186 -1.40 -6.63 -7.96
N HIS A 187 -1.14 -7.90 -7.66
CA HIS A 187 -0.68 -8.36 -6.36
C HIS A 187 0.71 -7.83 -6.05
N PHE A 188 0.89 -7.25 -4.87
CA PHE A 188 2.00 -7.58 -3.97
C PHE A 188 1.63 -7.03 -2.58
N ASN A 189 0.71 -7.67 -1.85
CA ASN A 189 0.42 -7.39 -0.44
C ASN A 189 -0.49 -8.49 0.14
N LYS A 190 0.09 -9.57 0.68
CA LYS A 190 -0.48 -10.26 1.85
C LYS A 190 0.59 -11.17 2.48
N ARG A 191 0.50 -11.33 3.80
CA ARG A 191 1.18 -12.38 4.57
C ARG A 191 0.96 -13.73 3.90
N PHE A 192 2.02 -14.52 3.81
CA PHE A 192 1.99 -15.88 3.28
C PHE A 192 1.17 -16.79 4.20
N ASP A 193 -0.09 -17.00 3.84
CA ASP A 193 -0.80 -18.28 4.01
C ASP A 193 -1.60 -18.64 2.73
N MET A 194 -1.47 -17.87 1.64
CA MET A 194 -2.12 -18.18 0.36
C MET A 194 -1.23 -17.83 -0.83
N GLU A 195 -1.11 -18.80 -1.75
CA GLU A 195 -0.24 -18.86 -2.92
C GLU A 195 -0.59 -17.74 -3.93
N LEU A 196 0.33 -16.77 -4.06
CA LEU A 196 0.14 -15.49 -4.75
C LEU A 196 0.68 -15.44 -6.18
N LEU A 197 1.12 -16.58 -6.70
CA LEU A 197 1.49 -16.79 -8.10
C LEU A 197 0.79 -18.07 -8.60
N PRO A 198 0.66 -18.27 -9.92
CA PRO A 198 0.22 -19.56 -10.43
C PRO A 198 1.03 -20.66 -9.77
N LYS A 199 0.38 -21.73 -9.28
CA LYS A 199 1.10 -22.90 -8.76
C LYS A 199 2.09 -23.33 -9.82
N GLY A 200 3.38 -23.23 -9.53
CA GLY A 200 4.39 -23.48 -10.54
C GLY A 200 5.74 -22.90 -10.20
N THR A 201 6.69 -23.24 -11.05
CA THR A 201 8.05 -22.72 -11.02
C THR A 201 8.16 -21.53 -11.97
N LEU A 202 9.20 -20.70 -11.81
CA LEU A 202 9.53 -19.66 -12.79
C LEU A 202 9.84 -20.23 -14.21
N ASN A 203 9.94 -21.56 -14.33
CA ASN A 203 10.11 -22.22 -15.62
C ASN A 203 8.88 -22.14 -16.52
N GLU A 204 7.69 -22.01 -15.96
CA GLU A 204 6.47 -21.83 -16.73
C GLU A 204 6.49 -20.49 -17.49
N ALA A 205 6.31 -20.53 -18.81
CA ALA A 205 6.40 -19.35 -19.67
C ALA A 205 5.45 -18.23 -19.24
N LYS A 206 4.21 -18.59 -18.86
CA LYS A 206 3.19 -17.64 -18.40
C LYS A 206 3.63 -16.86 -17.16
N ASN A 207 4.27 -17.53 -16.20
CA ASN A 207 4.69 -16.92 -14.94
C ASN A 207 5.87 -15.97 -15.14
N PHE A 208 6.80 -16.35 -16.03
CA PHE A 208 7.93 -15.50 -16.39
C PHE A 208 7.46 -14.23 -17.13
N ASP A 209 6.58 -14.40 -18.13
CA ASP A 209 6.03 -13.28 -18.91
C ASP A 209 5.23 -12.31 -18.05
N GLU A 210 4.50 -12.82 -17.04
CA GLU A 210 3.77 -12.01 -16.08
C GLU A 210 4.71 -11.16 -15.21
N VAL A 211 5.77 -11.74 -14.66
CA VAL A 211 6.76 -10.98 -13.86
C VAL A 211 7.47 -9.94 -14.73
N VAL A 212 7.79 -10.26 -15.98
CA VAL A 212 8.40 -9.32 -16.93
C VAL A 212 7.43 -8.20 -17.30
N ARG A 213 6.16 -8.50 -17.57
CA ARG A 213 5.10 -7.52 -17.84
C ARG A 213 4.92 -6.60 -16.63
N ILE A 214 4.83 -7.13 -15.43
CA ILE A 214 4.76 -6.32 -14.20
C ILE A 214 5.99 -5.40 -14.14
N SER A 215 7.17 -5.92 -14.50
CA SER A 215 8.39 -5.12 -14.41
C SER A 215 8.44 -3.90 -15.34
N SER A 216 7.85 -3.99 -16.53
CA SER A 216 7.82 -2.88 -17.50
C SER A 216 7.04 -1.66 -17.00
N HIS A 217 6.16 -1.86 -16.02
CA HIS A 217 5.32 -0.80 -15.48
C HIS A 217 6.04 0.08 -14.44
N TYR A 218 7.07 -0.44 -13.75
CA TYR A 218 7.81 0.35 -12.73
C TYR A 218 9.17 0.84 -13.20
N VAL A 219 9.79 0.18 -14.18
CA VAL A 219 11.09 0.56 -14.74
C VAL A 219 10.88 0.99 -16.19
N LYS A 220 10.93 2.30 -16.43
CA LYS A 220 10.76 2.89 -17.77
C LYS A 220 12.05 2.89 -18.60
N ASP A 221 13.19 2.65 -17.94
CA ASP A 221 14.48 2.57 -18.60
C ASP A 221 14.67 1.17 -19.21
N ASN A 222 14.84 1.13 -20.53
CA ASN A 222 14.97 -0.12 -21.29
C ASN A 222 16.21 -0.94 -20.87
N GLN A 223 17.28 -0.30 -20.41
CA GLN A 223 18.51 -0.97 -20.00
C GLN A 223 18.35 -1.61 -18.62
N GLU A 224 17.72 -0.91 -17.68
CA GLU A 224 17.35 -1.46 -16.37
C GLU A 224 16.36 -2.62 -16.48
N GLN A 225 15.38 -2.50 -17.38
CA GLN A 225 14.41 -3.58 -17.64
C GLN A 225 15.11 -4.83 -18.19
N ARG A 226 16.03 -4.67 -19.16
CA ARG A 226 16.85 -5.78 -19.68
C ARG A 226 17.75 -6.39 -18.60
N ALA A 227 18.33 -5.55 -17.74
CA ALA A 227 19.15 -6.03 -16.62
C ALA A 227 18.31 -6.87 -15.64
N PHE A 228 17.10 -6.44 -15.31
CA PHE A 228 16.19 -7.20 -14.46
C PHE A 228 15.76 -8.52 -15.12
N GLN A 229 15.38 -8.50 -16.39
CA GLN A 229 15.05 -9.72 -17.15
C GLN A 229 16.20 -10.72 -17.15
N LYS A 230 17.45 -10.25 -17.31
CA LYS A 230 18.64 -11.11 -17.23
C LYS A 230 18.76 -11.75 -15.83
N ARG A 231 18.55 -10.99 -14.75
CA ARG A 231 18.56 -11.53 -13.39
C ARG A 231 17.47 -12.59 -13.18
N LEU A 232 16.26 -12.35 -13.68
CA LEU A 232 15.18 -13.33 -13.64
C LEU A 232 15.50 -14.61 -14.43
N GLN A 233 16.13 -14.49 -15.61
CA GLN A 233 16.58 -15.66 -16.38
C GLN A 233 17.59 -16.50 -15.59
N ILE A 234 18.53 -15.84 -14.90
CA ILE A 234 19.53 -16.53 -14.06
C ILE A 234 18.85 -17.23 -12.89
N LEU A 235 17.90 -16.57 -12.21
CA LEU A 235 17.16 -17.20 -11.11
C LEU A 235 16.29 -18.36 -11.59
N LYS A 236 15.69 -18.24 -12.78
CA LYS A 236 14.85 -19.28 -13.40
C LYS A 236 15.59 -20.61 -13.58
N GLU A 237 16.88 -20.58 -13.92
CA GLU A 237 17.72 -21.79 -14.04
C GLU A 237 17.79 -22.64 -12.76
N TYR A 238 17.46 -22.07 -11.61
CA TYR A 238 17.47 -22.74 -10.31
C TYR A 238 16.08 -23.15 -9.82
N GLU A 239 15.08 -23.05 -10.70
CA GLU A 239 13.69 -23.51 -10.48
C GLU A 239 13.06 -23.02 -9.16
N PRO A 240 13.07 -21.71 -8.86
CA PRO A 240 12.46 -21.21 -7.64
C PRO A 240 10.95 -21.44 -7.65
N ASP A 241 10.44 -21.80 -6.48
CA ASP A 241 9.04 -21.63 -6.12
C ASP A 241 8.76 -20.13 -6.08
N ILE A 242 7.84 -19.64 -6.91
CA ILE A 242 7.59 -18.20 -6.89
C ILE A 242 6.75 -17.89 -5.64
N ARG A 243 7.25 -16.98 -4.80
CA ARG A 243 6.65 -16.69 -3.49
C ARG A 243 6.43 -15.20 -3.26
N GLY A 244 5.57 -14.57 -4.06
CA GLY A 244 4.89 -13.30 -3.71
C GLY A 244 5.81 -12.11 -3.37
N LYS A 245 5.38 -11.22 -2.46
CA LYS A 245 6.11 -9.99 -2.08
C LYS A 245 7.15 -10.22 -0.98
N GLY A 246 8.20 -9.39 -0.99
CA GLY A 246 9.00 -9.10 0.19
C GLY A 246 8.16 -8.54 1.37
N PRO A 247 8.68 -8.56 2.60
CA PRO A 247 7.92 -8.13 3.76
C PRO A 247 7.73 -6.60 3.84
N ASN A 248 7.04 -6.13 4.88
CA ASN A 248 6.88 -4.70 5.14
C ASN A 248 8.22 -3.95 5.04
N ASN A 249 8.24 -2.82 4.32
CA ASN A 249 9.42 -2.02 3.95
C ASN A 249 10.38 -2.61 2.87
N PHE A 250 10.07 -3.75 2.25
CA PHE A 250 10.70 -4.21 0.99
C PHE A 250 9.82 -3.88 -0.23
N PHE A 251 9.43 -2.61 -0.37
CA PHE A 251 8.68 -2.14 -1.54
C PHE A 251 9.50 -2.32 -2.83
N GLY A 252 8.88 -2.92 -3.85
CA GLY A 252 9.53 -3.22 -5.13
C GLY A 252 10.40 -4.48 -5.14
N TYR A 253 10.25 -5.37 -4.15
CA TYR A 253 10.93 -6.66 -4.10
C TYR A 253 9.96 -7.83 -4.28
N ILE A 254 10.38 -8.78 -5.10
CA ILE A 254 9.72 -10.05 -5.38
C ILE A 254 10.46 -11.15 -4.61
N ALA A 255 9.71 -12.00 -3.93
CA ALA A 255 10.24 -13.13 -3.18
C ALA A 255 10.26 -14.41 -4.05
N PHE A 256 11.42 -15.05 -4.10
CA PHE A 256 11.68 -16.31 -4.77
C PHE A 256 12.05 -17.36 -3.72
N GLY A 257 11.19 -18.34 -3.50
CA GLY A 257 11.43 -19.45 -2.61
C GLY A 257 12.25 -20.55 -3.28
N PHE A 258 13.15 -21.17 -2.53
CA PHE A 258 13.86 -22.38 -2.94
C PHE A 258 13.62 -23.42 -1.84
N SER A 259 12.49 -24.12 -1.87
CA SER A 259 12.10 -25.05 -0.80
C SER A 259 13.12 -26.15 -0.59
N ASN A 260 13.65 -26.67 -1.69
CA ASN A 260 14.75 -27.64 -1.75
C ASN A 260 16.04 -27.16 -1.07
N LEU A 261 16.21 -25.85 -0.86
CA LEU A 261 17.39 -25.26 -0.22
C LEU A 261 17.10 -24.60 1.13
N ASP A 262 15.84 -24.58 1.59
CA ASP A 262 15.37 -23.81 2.77
C ASP A 262 15.77 -22.32 2.68
N LEU A 263 15.65 -21.74 1.47
CA LEU A 263 16.00 -20.35 1.19
C LEU A 263 14.83 -19.54 0.64
N ILE A 264 14.89 -18.23 0.86
CA ILE A 264 14.07 -17.24 0.17
C ILE A 264 14.93 -16.05 -0.26
N LEU A 265 14.77 -15.65 -1.51
CA LEU A 265 15.49 -14.54 -2.13
C LEU A 265 14.52 -13.37 -2.34
N LEU A 266 14.89 -12.19 -1.87
CA LEU A 266 14.19 -10.95 -2.21
C LEU A 266 14.97 -10.24 -3.32
N GLU A 267 14.38 -10.19 -4.51
CA GLU A 267 14.96 -9.59 -5.70
C GLU A 267 14.17 -8.36 -6.12
N THR A 268 14.84 -7.32 -6.61
CA THR A 268 14.18 -6.09 -7.04
C THR A 268 14.50 -5.71 -8.47
N MET A 269 13.52 -5.09 -9.10
CA MET A 269 13.65 -4.53 -10.44
C MET A 269 14.58 -3.33 -10.55
N TYR A 270 14.87 -2.65 -9.43
CA TYR A 270 15.72 -1.46 -9.43
C TYR A 270 17.22 -1.83 -9.46
N SER A 271 17.98 -1.13 -10.30
CA SER A 271 19.42 -1.29 -10.54
C SER A 271 20.29 -0.94 -9.32
N GLU A 272 19.94 0.11 -8.56
CA GLU A 272 20.71 0.63 -7.40
C GLU A 272 20.48 -0.15 -6.10
N ASN A 273 20.09 -1.42 -6.19
CA ASN A 273 19.72 -2.23 -5.05
C ASN A 273 20.49 -3.56 -5.02
N ALA A 274 20.06 -4.46 -4.14
CA ALA A 274 20.68 -5.75 -3.92
C ALA A 274 19.63 -6.84 -3.79
N THR A 275 19.99 -8.06 -4.18
CA THR A 275 19.28 -9.28 -3.81
C THR A 275 19.60 -9.63 -2.36
N TYR A 276 18.58 -9.95 -1.57
CA TYR A 276 18.75 -10.41 -0.19
C TYR A 276 18.41 -11.88 -0.07
N VAL A 277 19.21 -12.64 0.67
CA VAL A 277 18.97 -14.05 0.94
C VAL A 277 18.64 -14.27 2.40
N PHE A 278 17.58 -15.03 2.65
CA PHE A 278 17.16 -15.44 3.98
C PHE A 278 16.93 -16.93 4.05
N LYS A 279 16.90 -17.45 5.27
CA LYS A 279 16.41 -18.80 5.55
C LYS A 279 14.89 -18.78 5.45
N LEU A 280 14.31 -19.76 4.76
CA LEU A 280 12.86 -19.81 4.58
C LEU A 280 12.14 -19.93 5.93
N SER A 281 12.62 -20.80 6.82
CA SER A 281 12.07 -20.96 8.18
C SER A 281 12.14 -19.71 9.09
N ASP A 282 13.11 -18.81 8.88
CA ASP A 282 13.21 -17.56 9.65
C ASP A 282 12.41 -16.41 9.03
N TYR A 283 12.02 -16.54 7.75
CA TYR A 283 11.42 -15.48 6.98
C TYR A 283 10.10 -15.00 7.57
N GLU A 284 9.18 -15.94 7.83
CA GLU A 284 7.84 -15.64 8.33
C GLU A 284 7.85 -15.07 9.76
N THR A 285 8.79 -15.54 10.58
CA THR A 285 8.81 -15.24 12.02
C THR A 285 9.61 -13.98 12.37
N LYS A 286 10.71 -13.71 11.67
CA LYS A 286 11.69 -12.65 12.04
C LYS A 286 11.82 -11.54 11.01
N ILE A 287 11.72 -11.86 9.73
CA ILE A 287 12.07 -10.92 8.64
C ILE A 287 10.86 -10.10 8.17
N ILE A 288 9.62 -10.54 8.48
CA ILE A 288 8.38 -9.84 8.11
C ILE A 288 8.23 -8.43 8.73
N ARG A 289 8.90 -8.16 9.85
CA ARG A 289 8.53 -7.04 10.73
C ARG A 289 9.11 -5.69 10.34
N ASP A 290 10.35 -5.61 9.81
CA ASP A 290 10.98 -4.34 9.41
C ASP A 290 12.35 -4.52 8.70
N LYS A 291 12.53 -3.93 7.49
CA LYS A 291 13.80 -3.90 6.75
C LYS A 291 14.95 -3.24 7.53
N GLN A 292 14.68 -2.22 8.35
CA GLN A 292 15.75 -1.59 9.15
C GLN A 292 16.25 -2.52 10.26
N SER A 293 15.34 -3.29 10.87
CA SER A 293 15.66 -4.33 11.84
C SER A 293 16.46 -5.47 11.20
N VAL A 294 16.06 -5.93 10.00
CA VAL A 294 16.80 -6.95 9.24
C VAL A 294 18.25 -6.55 8.95
N LEU A 295 18.49 -5.28 8.57
CA LEU A 295 19.84 -4.77 8.29
C LEU A 295 20.66 -4.56 9.58
N ARG A 296 20.01 -4.12 10.65
CA ARG A 296 20.65 -3.85 11.96
C ARG A 296 21.04 -5.14 12.67
N GLU A 297 20.15 -6.13 12.64
CA GLU A 297 20.31 -7.43 13.31
C GLU A 297 21.01 -8.47 12.42
N LYS A 298 21.34 -8.10 11.16
CA LYS A 298 22.03 -8.97 10.18
C LYS A 298 21.33 -10.32 10.00
N LEU A 299 20.00 -10.31 9.92
CA LEU A 299 19.17 -11.53 9.76
C LEU A 299 19.29 -12.16 8.36
N MET A 300 19.92 -11.46 7.41
CA MET A 300 20.20 -11.98 6.07
C MET A 300 21.38 -12.94 6.08
N ILE A 301 21.23 -14.06 5.37
CA ILE A 301 22.32 -15.01 5.13
C ILE A 301 23.38 -14.35 4.26
N GLU A 302 22.94 -13.62 3.23
CA GLU A 302 23.84 -12.98 2.26
C GLU A 302 23.14 -11.82 1.55
N ARG A 303 23.94 -10.87 1.04
CA ARG A 303 23.46 -9.73 0.26
C ARG A 303 24.29 -9.55 -1.02
N PHE A 304 23.63 -9.58 -2.17
CA PHE A 304 24.25 -9.43 -3.49
C PHE A 304 23.88 -8.09 -4.11
N TYR A 305 24.78 -7.11 -4.06
CA TYR A 305 24.62 -5.86 -4.80
C TYR A 305 24.54 -6.12 -6.30
N HIS A 306 23.70 -5.37 -7.02
CA HIS A 306 23.53 -5.48 -8.47
C HIS A 306 24.73 -4.84 -9.22
N ASP A 307 25.93 -5.34 -8.95
CA ASP A 307 27.18 -4.96 -9.60
C ASP A 307 27.56 -5.94 -10.73
N ALA A 308 28.67 -5.67 -11.42
CA ALA A 308 29.16 -6.51 -12.52
C ALA A 308 29.45 -7.98 -12.11
N ASN A 309 29.65 -8.24 -10.82
CA ASN A 309 29.95 -9.56 -10.28
C ASN A 309 28.72 -10.26 -9.68
N TRP A 310 27.54 -9.63 -9.71
CA TRP A 310 26.31 -10.16 -9.13
C TRP A 310 26.04 -11.60 -9.59
N GLU A 311 26.06 -11.82 -10.90
CA GLU A 311 25.76 -13.12 -11.52
C GLU A 311 26.73 -14.21 -11.02
N THR A 312 28.04 -13.93 -11.03
CA THR A 312 29.05 -14.89 -10.56
C THR A 312 28.86 -15.20 -9.08
N ARG A 313 28.54 -14.19 -8.27
CA ARG A 313 28.37 -14.35 -6.82
C ARG A 313 27.13 -15.18 -6.47
N ILE A 314 25.99 -14.87 -7.09
CA ILE A 314 24.73 -15.57 -6.79
C ILE A 314 24.77 -17.02 -7.27
N ARG A 315 25.30 -17.28 -8.47
CA ARG A 315 25.49 -18.64 -9.00
C ARG A 315 26.40 -19.47 -8.12
N ARG A 316 27.54 -18.90 -7.69
CA ARG A 316 28.47 -19.58 -6.78
C ARG A 316 27.80 -19.92 -5.45
N PHE A 317 26.98 -19.01 -4.90
CA PHE A 317 26.26 -19.24 -3.65
C PHE A 317 25.23 -20.36 -3.79
N LEU A 318 24.37 -20.31 -4.81
CA LEU A 318 23.33 -21.33 -5.04
C LEU A 318 23.94 -22.71 -5.36
N ASN A 319 24.95 -22.77 -6.24
CA ASN A 319 25.64 -24.02 -6.56
C ASN A 319 26.31 -24.64 -5.33
N LYS A 320 26.89 -23.83 -4.43
CA LYS A 320 27.49 -24.31 -3.18
C LYS A 320 26.41 -24.91 -2.26
N ARG A 321 25.24 -24.28 -2.18
CA ARG A 321 24.10 -24.76 -1.38
C ARG A 321 23.55 -26.08 -1.92
N ILE A 322 23.36 -26.19 -3.22
CA ILE A 322 22.90 -27.41 -3.90
C ILE A 322 23.83 -28.59 -3.59
N LYS A 323 25.15 -28.43 -3.84
CA LYS A 323 26.16 -29.47 -3.53
C LYS A 323 26.17 -29.89 -2.06
N SER A 324 25.98 -28.93 -1.16
CA SER A 324 25.91 -29.21 0.28
C SER A 324 24.64 -29.98 0.68
N CYS A 325 23.52 -29.77 0.00
CA CYS A 325 22.30 -30.55 0.20
C CYS A 325 22.46 -31.97 -0.35
N GLU A 326 23.00 -32.12 -1.55
CA GLU A 326 23.21 -33.44 -2.20
C GLU A 326 24.15 -34.34 -1.39
N ALA A 327 25.25 -33.78 -0.85
CA ALA A 327 26.20 -34.53 -0.03
C ALA A 327 25.61 -35.02 1.31
N ASN A 328 24.57 -34.36 1.83
CA ASN A 328 23.88 -34.77 3.05
C ASN A 328 22.87 -35.91 2.80
N ILE A 329 22.42 -36.13 1.57
CA ILE A 329 21.47 -37.19 1.20
C ILE A 329 22.22 -38.53 0.98
N THR A 330 23.48 -38.50 0.55
CA THR A 330 24.29 -39.71 0.34
C THR A 330 24.88 -40.34 1.61
N HIS A 331 24.61 -39.77 2.79
CA HIS A 331 25.11 -40.25 4.08
C HIS A 331 24.00 -40.70 5.06
N VAL A 332 22.79 -40.96 4.55
CA VAL A 332 21.68 -41.57 5.32
C VAL A 332 21.50 -43.02 4.94
#